data_AF-A0A528IMX9-F1
#
_entry.id   AF-A0A528IMX9-F1
#
_cell.length_a   1.000
_cell.length_b   1.000
_cell.length_c   1.000
_cell.angle_alpha   90.00
_cell.angle_beta   90.00
_cell.angle_gamma   90.00
#
_symmetry.space_group_name_H-M   'P 1'
#
loop_
_entity.id
_entity.type
_entity.pdbx_description
1 polymer ?
#
loop_
_entity_poly.entity_id
_entity_poly.type
_entity_poly.pdbx_seq_one_letter_code
_entity_poly.pdbx_strand_id
1 'polypeptide(L)'
;PIAREVLNVLTVQRTDLLTYGVLLAAFFASNGIEALRTSLNRAYRVSETRGIIYRRVQSIAFVLIATAGFLVISVLLVFAPLLARLAEANFEWVKPYMGTITLWRYIIASIVIVGGLFAVHYWLPAGKRRFVSIIPGIIFTLIAWLIGSTIFAAYLDRFSSYVTTYAGLASIMVAVVFLYIVSAIFILGGELNAAISRYLEARARVG
;
A
#
# COMPACT_ATOMS: atom_id res chain seq x y z
N PRO A 1 13.60 -40.52 1.20
CA PRO A 1 12.15 -40.19 1.30
C PRO A 1 11.85 -38.72 0.98
N ILE A 2 12.37 -37.74 1.76
CA ILE A 2 12.10 -36.30 1.56
C ILE A 2 12.64 -35.77 0.23
N ALA A 3 13.83 -36.23 -0.20
CA ALA A 3 14.43 -35.82 -1.47
C ALA A 3 13.59 -36.21 -2.70
N ARG A 4 12.87 -37.34 -2.66
CA ARG A 4 11.94 -37.75 -3.72
C ARG A 4 10.71 -36.85 -3.78
N GLU A 5 10.25 -36.39 -2.62
CA GLU A 5 9.08 -35.51 -2.51
C GLU A 5 9.40 -34.08 -2.92
N VAL A 6 10.60 -33.59 -2.59
CA VAL A 6 11.13 -32.33 -3.13
C VAL A 6 11.27 -32.42 -4.66
N LEU A 7 11.81 -33.52 -5.18
CA LEU A 7 11.90 -33.73 -6.63
C LEU A 7 10.52 -33.78 -7.28
N ASN A 8 9.54 -34.48 -6.70
CA ASN A 8 8.16 -34.54 -7.20
C ASN A 8 7.48 -33.16 -7.20
N VAL A 9 7.69 -32.33 -6.18
CA VAL A 9 7.15 -30.96 -6.13
C VAL A 9 7.82 -30.06 -7.20
N LEU A 10 9.11 -30.28 -7.49
CA LEU A 10 9.86 -29.49 -8.46
C LEU A 10 9.68 -29.97 -9.92
N THR A 11 9.34 -31.23 -10.16
CA THR A 11 9.20 -31.81 -11.51
C THR A 11 7.77 -31.99 -11.98
N VAL A 12 6.80 -32.10 -11.06
CA VAL A 12 5.38 -32.20 -11.44
C VAL A 12 4.73 -30.83 -11.39
N GLN A 13 4.48 -30.27 -12.57
CA GLN A 13 3.80 -28.98 -12.74
C GLN A 13 2.32 -29.13 -12.36
N ARG A 14 1.97 -28.85 -11.10
CA ARG A 14 0.57 -28.89 -10.61
C ARG A 14 -0.15 -27.58 -10.90
N THR A 15 -0.66 -27.44 -12.12
CA THR A 15 -1.43 -26.27 -12.57
C THR A 15 -2.65 -26.00 -11.68
N ASP A 16 -3.30 -27.05 -11.18
CA ASP A 16 -4.50 -26.93 -10.33
C ASP A 16 -4.21 -26.14 -9.04
N LEU A 17 -3.10 -26.45 -8.35
CA LEU A 17 -2.71 -25.77 -7.11
C LEU A 17 -2.38 -24.29 -7.37
N LEU A 18 -1.75 -23.99 -8.51
CA LEU A 18 -1.48 -22.62 -8.92
C LEU A 18 -2.79 -21.84 -9.13
N THR A 19 -3.74 -22.42 -9.86
CA THR A 19 -5.04 -21.79 -10.13
C THR A 19 -5.81 -21.53 -8.84
N TYR A 20 -5.93 -22.53 -7.96
CA TYR A 20 -6.61 -22.34 -6.67
C TYR A 20 -5.89 -21.33 -5.78
N GLY A 21 -4.56 -21.35 -5.75
CA GLY A 21 -3.75 -20.39 -5.00
C GLY A 21 -3.97 -18.94 -5.45
N VAL A 22 -3.97 -18.70 -6.77
CA VAL A 22 -4.23 -17.37 -7.33
C VAL A 22 -5.64 -16.89 -7.01
N LEU A 23 -6.65 -17.75 -7.14
CA LEU A 23 -8.04 -17.39 -6.82
C LEU A 23 -8.21 -17.05 -5.33
N LEU A 24 -7.64 -17.86 -4.44
CA LEU A 24 -7.68 -17.61 -3.00
C LEU A 24 -6.93 -16.32 -2.65
N ALA A 25 -5.73 -16.12 -3.20
CA ALA A 25 -4.96 -14.90 -2.96
C ALA A 25 -5.72 -13.65 -3.43
N ALA A 26 -6.31 -13.67 -4.62
CA ALA A 26 -7.12 -12.58 -5.13
C ALA A 26 -8.34 -12.31 -4.22
N PHE A 27 -9.01 -13.37 -3.75
CA PHE A 27 -10.15 -13.25 -2.83
C PHE A 27 -9.73 -12.61 -1.50
N PHE A 28 -8.70 -13.12 -0.84
CA PHE A 28 -8.21 -12.59 0.43
C PHE A 28 -7.68 -11.16 0.30
N ALA A 29 -6.92 -10.85 -0.75
CA ALA A 29 -6.45 -9.50 -1.02
C ALA A 29 -7.61 -8.53 -1.25
N SER A 30 -8.66 -8.96 -1.97
CA SER A 30 -9.82 -8.12 -2.22
C SER A 30 -10.58 -7.74 -0.93
N ASN A 31 -10.57 -8.61 0.10
CA ASN A 31 -11.16 -8.29 1.41
C ASN A 31 -10.46 -7.09 2.08
N GLY A 32 -9.15 -6.93 1.90
CA GLY A 32 -8.43 -5.76 2.38
C GLY A 32 -8.94 -4.47 1.74
N ILE A 33 -9.16 -4.48 0.41
CA ILE A 33 -9.74 -3.33 -0.30
C ILE A 33 -11.19 -3.05 0.12
N GLU A 34 -12.01 -4.08 0.37
CA GLU A 34 -13.36 -3.90 0.93
C GLU A 34 -13.34 -3.25 2.32
N ALA A 35 -12.37 -3.61 3.16
CA ALA A 35 -12.20 -2.98 4.47
C ALA A 35 -11.86 -1.49 4.32
N LEU A 36 -10.92 -1.14 3.44
CA LEU A 36 -10.60 0.26 3.12
C LEU A 36 -11.84 1.01 2.60
N ARG A 37 -12.61 0.39 1.69
CA ARG A 37 -13.84 0.99 1.16
C ARG A 37 -14.85 1.28 2.28
N THR A 38 -15.08 0.30 3.15
CA THR A 38 -16.03 0.42 4.26
C THR A 38 -15.61 1.53 5.22
N SER A 39 -14.32 1.60 5.56
CA SER A 39 -13.77 2.64 6.42
C SER A 39 -13.90 4.03 5.81
N LEU A 40 -13.57 4.20 4.52
CA LEU A 40 -13.72 5.48 3.84
C LEU A 40 -15.20 5.88 3.69
N ASN A 41 -16.08 4.95 3.31
CA ASN A 41 -17.51 5.21 3.23
C ASN A 41 -18.06 5.70 4.57
N ARG A 42 -17.61 5.09 5.68
CA ARG A 42 -17.97 5.52 7.03
C ARG A 42 -17.43 6.91 7.37
N ALA A 43 -16.16 7.18 7.06
CA ALA A 43 -15.56 8.50 7.29
C ALA A 43 -16.29 9.63 6.54
N TYR A 44 -16.63 9.37 5.28
CA TYR A 44 -17.41 10.29 4.46
C TYR A 44 -18.91 10.27 4.75
N ARG A 45 -19.39 9.39 5.64
CA ARG A 45 -20.82 9.19 5.95
C ARG A 45 -21.69 8.92 4.72
N VAL A 46 -21.18 8.12 3.79
CA VAL A 46 -21.88 7.74 2.55
C VAL A 46 -22.30 6.26 2.64
N SER A 47 -23.55 5.97 2.30
CA SER A 47 -24.03 4.60 2.16
C SER A 47 -23.59 3.99 0.84
N GLU A 48 -23.23 2.71 0.88
CA GLU A 48 -22.81 1.98 -0.31
C GLU A 48 -24.03 1.45 -1.08
N THR A 49 -24.29 2.02 -2.25
CA THR A 49 -25.42 1.62 -3.11
C THR A 49 -25.02 0.64 -4.22
N ARG A 50 -23.71 0.39 -4.41
CA ARG A 50 -23.21 -0.45 -5.50
C ARG A 50 -23.36 -1.95 -5.17
N GLY A 51 -23.74 -2.73 -6.18
CA GLY A 51 -23.89 -4.18 -6.08
C GLY A 51 -22.59 -4.90 -5.66
N ILE A 52 -22.73 -6.05 -5.00
CA ILE A 52 -21.60 -6.83 -4.46
C ILE A 52 -20.63 -7.25 -5.56
N ILE A 53 -21.13 -7.65 -6.73
CA ILE A 53 -20.30 -8.09 -7.87
C ILE A 53 -19.43 -6.94 -8.38
N TYR A 54 -20.02 -5.77 -8.61
CA TYR A 54 -19.27 -4.58 -9.04
C TYR A 54 -18.18 -4.21 -8.04
N ARG A 55 -18.52 -4.23 -6.74
CA ARG A 55 -17.59 -3.96 -5.65
C ARG A 55 -16.40 -4.92 -5.63
N ARG A 56 -16.66 -6.22 -5.82
CA ARG A 56 -15.63 -7.26 -5.85
C ARG A 56 -14.71 -7.12 -7.06
N VAL A 57 -15.27 -6.89 -8.25
CA VAL A 57 -14.47 -6.64 -9.47
C VAL A 57 -13.59 -5.41 -9.28
N GLN A 58 -14.16 -4.31 -8.76
CA GLN A 58 -13.40 -3.11 -8.45
C GLN A 58 -12.28 -3.40 -7.44
N SER A 59 -12.56 -4.17 -6.38
CA SER A 59 -11.56 -4.52 -5.37
C SER A 59 -10.42 -5.36 -5.95
N ILE A 60 -10.72 -6.34 -6.81
CA ILE A 60 -9.70 -7.12 -7.52
C ILE A 60 -8.86 -6.21 -8.44
N ALA A 61 -9.48 -5.28 -9.17
CA ALA A 61 -8.75 -4.34 -10.01
C ALA A 61 -7.80 -3.46 -9.18
N PHE A 62 -8.23 -2.97 -8.01
CA PHE A 62 -7.37 -2.24 -7.08
C PHE A 62 -6.21 -3.09 -6.55
N VAL A 63 -6.44 -4.37 -6.25
CA VAL A 63 -5.37 -5.30 -5.87
C VAL A 63 -4.35 -5.40 -7.00
N LEU A 64 -4.77 -5.64 -8.25
CA LEU A 64 -3.87 -5.77 -9.40
C LEU A 64 -3.06 -4.47 -9.65
N ILE A 65 -3.72 -3.31 -9.59
CA ILE A 65 -3.06 -2.01 -9.74
C ILE A 65 -2.06 -1.77 -8.60
N ALA A 66 -2.44 -2.07 -7.35
CA ALA A 66 -1.55 -1.94 -6.21
C ALA A 66 -0.35 -2.89 -6.32
N THR A 67 -0.56 -4.14 -6.74
CA THR A 67 0.51 -5.11 -7.01
C THR A 67 1.46 -4.59 -8.09
N ALA A 68 0.95 -4.10 -9.21
CA ALA A 68 1.78 -3.49 -10.26
C ALA A 68 2.55 -2.26 -9.74
N GLY A 69 1.90 -1.40 -8.94
CA GLY A 69 2.55 -0.26 -8.30
C GLY A 69 3.68 -0.66 -7.36
N PHE A 70 3.46 -1.67 -6.52
CA PHE A 70 4.51 -2.21 -5.63
C PHE A 70 5.64 -2.86 -6.42
N LEU A 71 5.36 -3.53 -7.54
CA LEU A 71 6.41 -4.04 -8.44
C LEU A 71 7.26 -2.90 -9.01
N VAL A 72 6.63 -1.82 -9.50
CA VAL A 72 7.35 -0.63 -9.98
C VAL A 72 8.21 -0.03 -8.88
N ILE A 73 7.67 0.14 -7.67
CA ILE A 73 8.42 0.65 -6.52
C ILE A 73 9.60 -0.28 -6.18
N SER A 74 9.39 -1.60 -6.15
CA SER A 74 10.44 -2.57 -5.89
C SER A 74 11.56 -2.50 -6.92
N VAL A 75 11.20 -2.44 -8.21
CA VAL A 75 12.18 -2.28 -9.29
C VAL A 75 12.95 -0.96 -9.13
N LEU A 76 12.27 0.15 -8.88
CA LEU A 76 12.92 1.46 -8.78
C LEU A 76 13.76 1.62 -7.51
N LEU A 77 13.29 1.16 -6.35
CA LEU A 77 13.94 1.43 -5.07
C LEU A 77 14.93 0.33 -4.66
N VAL A 78 14.78 -0.89 -5.15
CA VAL A 78 15.64 -2.04 -4.78
C VAL A 78 16.52 -2.48 -5.95
N PHE A 79 15.94 -2.80 -7.11
CA PHE A 79 16.71 -3.36 -8.23
C PHE A 79 17.53 -2.32 -9.01
N ALA A 80 16.93 -1.19 -9.36
CA ALA A 80 17.59 -0.12 -10.12
C ALA A 80 18.89 0.40 -9.47
N PRO A 81 19.00 0.62 -8.14
CA PRO A 81 20.27 1.05 -7.54
C PRO A 81 21.33 -0.06 -7.57
N LEU A 82 20.93 -1.34 -7.49
CA LEU A 82 21.87 -2.46 -7.66
C LEU A 82 22.46 -2.46 -9.08
N LEU A 83 21.60 -2.32 -10.09
CA LEU A 83 22.02 -2.22 -11.49
C LEU A 83 22.86 -0.97 -11.77
N ALA A 84 22.49 0.16 -11.17
CA ALA A 84 23.23 1.42 -11.33
C ALA A 84 24.66 1.30 -10.79
N ARG A 85 24.85 0.67 -9.62
CA ARG A 85 26.20 0.41 -9.05
C ARG A 85 27.02 -0.53 -9.92
N LEU A 86 26.40 -1.57 -10.48
CA LEU A 86 27.07 -2.48 -11.41
C LEU A 86 27.47 -1.74 -12.69
N ALA A 87 26.61 -0.89 -13.23
CA ALA A 87 26.92 -0.10 -14.41
C ALA A 87 28.05 0.90 -14.15
N GLU A 88 28.04 1.58 -13.00
CA GLU A 88 29.10 2.51 -12.59
C GLU A 88 30.48 1.82 -12.48
N ALA A 89 30.51 0.57 -12.00
CA ALA A 89 31.74 -0.21 -11.88
C ALA A 89 32.33 -0.65 -13.23
N ASN A 90 31.48 -0.80 -14.26
CA ASN A 90 31.91 -1.29 -15.59
C ASN A 90 32.02 -0.17 -16.64
N PHE A 91 31.36 0.98 -16.41
CA PHE A 91 31.22 2.05 -17.39
C PHE A 91 31.39 3.43 -16.75
N GLU A 92 32.53 4.08 -16.97
CA GLU A 92 32.84 5.38 -16.37
C GLU A 92 31.93 6.52 -16.83
N TRP A 93 31.35 6.42 -18.03
CA TRP A 93 30.44 7.43 -18.58
C TRP A 93 29.10 7.51 -17.83
N VAL A 94 28.78 6.53 -16.98
CA VAL A 94 27.53 6.49 -16.20
C VAL A 94 27.60 7.35 -14.94
N LYS A 95 28.81 7.57 -14.40
CA LYS A 95 29.06 8.33 -13.15
C LYS A 95 28.36 9.70 -13.11
N PRO A 96 28.43 10.55 -14.17
CA PRO A 96 27.79 11.86 -14.15
C PRO A 96 26.26 11.79 -14.05
N TYR A 97 25.63 10.70 -14.48
CA TYR A 97 24.18 10.54 -14.53
C TYR A 97 23.58 9.90 -13.27
N MET A 98 24.41 9.43 -12.32
CA MET A 98 23.94 8.75 -11.11
C MET A 98 23.01 9.62 -10.25
N GLY A 99 23.30 10.92 -10.16
CA GLY A 99 22.43 11.87 -9.47
C GLY A 99 21.05 11.98 -10.12
N THR A 100 21.02 12.14 -11.44
CA THR A 100 19.79 12.22 -12.23
C THR A 100 18.97 10.93 -12.13
N ILE A 101 19.62 9.77 -12.26
CA ILE A 101 18.96 8.46 -12.13
C ILE A 101 18.34 8.30 -10.74
N THR A 102 19.06 8.68 -9.69
CA THR A 102 18.56 8.62 -8.31
C THR A 102 17.35 9.53 -8.11
N LEU A 103 17.42 10.77 -8.61
CA LEU A 103 16.31 11.72 -8.53
C LEU A 103 15.03 11.19 -9.20
N TRP A 104 15.14 10.71 -10.44
CA TRP A 104 13.98 10.18 -11.17
C TRP A 104 13.39 8.94 -10.51
N ARG A 105 14.22 8.06 -9.95
CA ARG A 105 13.74 6.87 -9.21
C ARG A 105 12.84 7.28 -8.04
N TYR A 106 13.27 8.25 -7.22
CA TYR A 106 12.47 8.73 -6.09
C TYR A 106 11.23 9.51 -6.54
N ILE A 107 11.32 10.33 -7.59
CA ILE A 107 10.16 11.05 -8.16
C ILE A 107 9.10 10.06 -8.61
N ILE A 108 9.47 9.07 -9.44
CA ILE A 108 8.52 8.10 -9.98
C ILE A 108 7.91 7.26 -8.85
N ALA A 109 8.73 6.77 -7.92
CA ALA A 109 8.22 6.04 -6.75
C ALA A 109 7.22 6.87 -5.93
N SER A 110 7.51 8.17 -5.72
CA SER A 110 6.63 9.07 -5.00
C SER A 110 5.31 9.29 -5.75
N ILE A 111 5.36 9.45 -7.08
CA ILE A 111 4.16 9.57 -7.93
C ILE A 111 3.30 8.31 -7.82
N VAL A 112 3.89 7.12 -7.82
CA VAL A 112 3.15 5.86 -7.67
C VAL A 112 2.46 5.79 -6.30
N ILE A 113 3.15 6.15 -5.21
CA ILE A 113 2.58 6.14 -3.86
C ILE A 113 1.45 7.17 -3.73
N VAL A 114 1.70 8.42 -4.12
CA VAL A 114 0.72 9.51 -4.04
C VAL A 114 -0.48 9.21 -4.95
N GLY A 115 -0.23 8.73 -6.17
CA GLY A 115 -1.25 8.32 -7.12
C GLY A 115 -2.10 7.17 -6.60
N GLY A 116 -1.50 6.19 -5.92
CA GLY A 116 -2.21 5.10 -5.24
C GLY A 116 -3.13 5.60 -4.12
N LEU A 117 -2.61 6.46 -3.23
CA LEU A 117 -3.41 7.08 -2.16
C LEU A 117 -4.56 7.89 -2.72
N PHE A 118 -4.31 8.66 -3.78
CA PHE A 118 -5.31 9.45 -4.47
C PHE A 118 -6.39 8.58 -5.11
N ALA A 119 -6.00 7.53 -5.85
CA ALA A 119 -6.91 6.57 -6.47
C ALA A 119 -7.83 5.93 -5.43
N VAL A 120 -7.29 5.55 -4.27
CA VAL A 120 -8.05 4.97 -3.17
C VAL A 120 -9.00 5.99 -2.54
N HIS A 121 -8.54 7.21 -2.21
CA HIS A 121 -9.41 8.22 -1.59
C HIS A 121 -10.50 8.75 -2.54
N TYR A 122 -10.24 8.73 -3.84
CA TYR A 122 -11.14 9.29 -4.85
C TYR A 122 -12.12 8.26 -5.43
N TRP A 123 -11.64 7.11 -5.92
CA TRP A 123 -12.46 6.14 -6.67
C TRP A 123 -13.04 5.00 -5.84
N LEU A 124 -12.39 4.65 -4.71
CA LEU A 124 -12.85 3.53 -3.90
C LEU A 124 -14.16 3.83 -3.15
N PRO A 125 -14.28 4.93 -2.37
CA PRO A 125 -15.51 5.24 -1.65
C PRO A 125 -16.67 5.63 -2.58
N ALA A 126 -17.90 5.41 -2.12
CA ALA A 126 -19.10 5.77 -2.86
C ALA A 126 -19.29 7.30 -2.92
N GLY A 127 -20.04 7.76 -3.93
CA GLY A 127 -20.34 9.18 -4.14
C GLY A 127 -19.33 9.93 -5.01
N LYS A 128 -19.66 11.16 -5.39
CA LYS A 128 -18.80 12.07 -6.15
C LYS A 128 -18.15 13.06 -5.19
N ARG A 129 -16.85 13.31 -5.36
CA ARG A 129 -16.08 14.28 -4.58
C ARG A 129 -15.25 15.15 -5.50
N ARG A 130 -14.84 16.33 -5.02
CA ARG A 130 -13.89 17.18 -5.76
C ARG A 130 -12.47 16.70 -5.49
N PHE A 131 -11.62 16.71 -6.50
CA PHE A 131 -10.21 16.30 -6.35
C PHE A 131 -9.47 17.10 -5.27
N VAL A 132 -9.81 18.37 -5.10
CA VAL A 132 -9.18 19.25 -4.10
C VAL A 132 -9.58 18.86 -2.66
N SER A 133 -10.76 18.26 -2.46
CA SER A 133 -11.24 17.94 -1.12
C SER A 133 -10.55 16.74 -0.46
N ILE A 134 -9.76 15.97 -1.23
CA ILE A 134 -9.03 14.81 -0.72
C ILE A 134 -7.54 15.08 -0.42
N ILE A 135 -7.01 16.19 -0.94
CA ILE A 135 -5.59 16.57 -0.81
C ILE A 135 -5.16 16.71 0.66
N PRO A 136 -5.91 17.39 1.55
CA PRO A 136 -5.48 17.60 2.93
C PRO A 136 -5.26 16.29 3.69
N GLY A 137 -6.17 15.33 3.51
CA GLY A 137 -6.10 14.01 4.11
C GLY A 137 -4.96 13.17 3.55
N ILE A 138 -4.67 13.25 2.24
CA ILE A 138 -3.52 12.56 1.63
C ILE A 138 -2.21 13.09 2.23
N ILE A 139 -2.06 14.42 2.33
CA ILE A 139 -0.89 15.05 2.94
C ILE A 139 -0.75 14.61 4.40
N PHE A 140 -1.85 14.66 5.17
CA PHE A 140 -1.87 14.19 6.54
C PHE A 140 -1.44 12.72 6.65
N THR A 141 -2.01 11.84 5.82
CA THR A 141 -1.67 10.40 5.81
C THR A 141 -0.19 10.18 5.52
N LEU A 142 0.40 10.89 4.56
CA LEU A 142 1.82 10.76 4.23
C LEU A 142 2.73 11.21 5.38
N ILE A 143 2.45 12.38 5.97
CA ILE A 143 3.23 12.93 7.08
C ILE A 143 3.11 12.03 8.31
N ALA A 144 1.88 11.67 8.69
CA ALA A 144 1.63 10.81 9.84
C ALA A 144 2.20 9.40 9.63
N TRP A 145 2.19 8.87 8.39
CA TRP A 145 2.82 7.59 8.08
C TRP A 145 4.33 7.65 8.27
N LEU A 146 5.00 8.71 7.78
CA LEU A 146 6.44 8.88 7.99
C LEU A 146 6.82 9.00 9.47
N ILE A 147 6.05 9.79 10.24
CA ILE A 147 6.25 9.91 11.69
C ILE A 147 6.00 8.57 12.37
N GLY A 148 4.87 7.93 12.08
CA GLY A 148 4.47 6.65 12.67
C GLY A 148 5.46 5.52 12.36
N SER A 149 5.94 5.42 11.13
CA SER A 149 6.94 4.42 10.74
C SER A 149 8.29 4.65 11.44
N THR A 150 8.69 5.91 11.59
CA THR A 150 9.95 6.27 12.27
C THR A 150 9.88 5.95 13.77
N ILE A 151 8.77 6.32 14.43
CA ILE A 151 8.54 5.98 15.84
C ILE A 151 8.50 4.47 16.02
N PHE A 152 7.82 3.74 15.13
CA PHE A 152 7.71 2.29 15.20
C PHE A 152 9.06 1.59 14.97
N ALA A 153 9.88 2.07 14.03
CA ALA A 153 11.24 1.56 13.84
C ALA A 153 12.10 1.75 15.09
N ALA A 154 12.09 2.94 15.70
CA ALA A 154 12.81 3.22 16.93
C ALA A 154 12.32 2.37 18.12
N TYR A 155 11.04 2.01 18.15
CA TYR A 155 10.49 1.07 19.13
C TYR A 155 11.06 -0.34 18.92
N LEU A 156 11.11 -0.84 17.68
CA LEU A 156 11.63 -2.17 17.37
C LEU A 156 13.12 -2.33 17.70
N ASP A 157 13.94 -1.30 17.49
CA ASP A 157 15.36 -1.34 17.84
C ASP A 157 15.60 -1.67 19.32
N ARG A 158 14.74 -1.13 20.19
CA ARG A 158 14.78 -1.38 21.65
C ARG A 158 14.18 -2.74 22.04
N PHE A 159 13.29 -3.29 21.21
CA PHE A 159 12.53 -4.52 21.47
C PHE A 159 13.18 -5.78 20.89
N SER A 160 14.34 -5.65 20.22
CA SER A 160 15.03 -6.73 19.50
C SER A 160 15.40 -7.94 20.37
N SER A 161 15.61 -7.76 21.68
CA SER A 161 15.89 -8.86 22.62
C SER A 161 14.67 -9.74 22.94
N TYR A 162 13.45 -9.28 22.71
CA TYR A 162 12.22 -10.05 22.92
C TYR A 162 11.86 -10.92 21.70
N VAL A 163 12.32 -10.50 20.50
CA VAL A 163 12.11 -11.20 19.23
C VAL A 163 12.90 -12.52 19.21
N THR A 164 14.08 -12.59 19.82
CA THR A 164 14.88 -13.83 19.87
C THR A 164 14.23 -14.93 20.70
N THR A 165 13.46 -14.57 21.74
CA THR A 165 12.80 -15.53 22.64
C THR A 165 11.47 -16.07 22.09
N TYR A 166 10.73 -15.26 21.32
CA TYR A 166 9.38 -15.59 20.83
C TYR A 166 9.24 -15.46 19.31
N ALA A 167 10.34 -15.63 18.56
CA ALA A 167 10.53 -15.26 17.15
C ALA A 167 9.27 -15.33 16.26
N GLY A 168 8.62 -16.49 16.17
CA GLY A 168 7.44 -16.65 15.30
C GLY A 168 6.22 -15.81 15.71
N LEU A 169 5.93 -15.70 17.01
CA LEU A 169 4.80 -14.91 17.53
C LEU A 169 5.12 -13.40 17.53
N ALA A 170 6.37 -13.05 17.81
CA ALA A 170 6.83 -11.67 17.82
C ALA A 170 6.69 -11.02 16.44
N SER A 171 7.09 -11.69 15.36
CA SER A 171 6.99 -11.15 13.99
C SER A 171 5.54 -10.88 13.56
N ILE A 172 4.60 -11.79 13.89
CA ILE A 172 3.18 -11.61 13.57
C ILE A 172 2.63 -10.40 14.34
N MET A 173 2.94 -10.30 15.64
CA MET A 173 2.49 -9.17 16.46
C MET A 173 3.02 -7.83 15.92
N VAL A 174 4.31 -7.78 15.56
CA VAL A 174 4.93 -6.59 14.94
C VAL A 174 4.19 -6.18 13.67
N ALA A 175 3.88 -7.14 12.79
CA ALA A 175 3.14 -6.86 11.56
C ALA A 175 1.72 -6.34 11.84
N VAL A 176 0.99 -6.94 12.79
CA VAL A 176 -0.37 -6.52 13.15
C VAL A 176 -0.39 -5.12 13.76
N VAL A 177 0.53 -4.82 14.68
CA VAL A 177 0.64 -3.47 15.28
C VAL A 177 1.00 -2.43 14.22
N PHE A 178 1.93 -2.75 13.31
CA PHE A 178 2.28 -1.85 12.22
C PHE A 178 1.07 -1.59 11.30
N LEU A 179 0.37 -2.65 10.89
CA LEU A 179 -0.84 -2.52 10.06
C LEU A 179 -1.95 -1.76 10.79
N TYR A 180 -2.06 -1.89 12.11
CA TYR A 180 -2.99 -1.11 12.92
C TYR A 180 -2.66 0.38 12.87
N ILE A 181 -1.38 0.76 13.07
CA ILE A 181 -0.92 2.14 12.98
C ILE A 181 -1.22 2.72 11.59
N VAL A 182 -0.85 1.99 10.53
CA VAL A 182 -1.10 2.41 9.14
C VAL A 182 -2.59 2.58 8.88
N SER A 183 -3.43 1.65 9.36
CA SER A 183 -4.88 1.71 9.21
C SER A 183 -5.48 2.91 9.93
N ALA A 184 -5.04 3.19 11.15
CA ALA A 184 -5.49 4.35 11.92
C ALA A 184 -5.15 5.66 11.20
N ILE A 185 -3.90 5.81 10.73
CA ILE A 185 -3.45 6.99 9.98
C ILE A 185 -4.27 7.19 8.70
N PHE A 186 -4.52 6.11 7.96
CA PHE A 186 -5.31 6.14 6.74
C PHE A 186 -6.75 6.59 7.00
N ILE A 187 -7.41 6.01 8.02
CA ILE A 187 -8.80 6.37 8.39
C ILE A 187 -8.87 7.83 8.85
N LEU A 188 -7.92 8.27 9.66
CA LEU A 188 -7.85 9.67 10.11
C LEU A 188 -7.68 10.64 8.93
N GLY A 189 -6.91 10.29 7.91
CA GLY A 189 -6.82 11.08 6.67
C GLY A 189 -8.16 11.20 5.95
N GLY A 190 -8.92 10.10 5.87
CA GLY A 190 -10.29 10.09 5.33
C GLY A 190 -11.26 10.95 6.14
N GLU A 191 -11.23 10.85 7.47
CA GLU A 191 -12.05 11.67 8.38
C GLU A 191 -11.69 13.16 8.29
N LEU A 192 -10.41 13.49 8.16
CA LEU A 192 -9.95 14.87 7.97
C LEU A 192 -10.54 15.46 6.68
N ASN A 193 -10.48 14.73 5.57
CA ASN A 193 -11.10 15.13 4.30
C ASN A 193 -12.61 15.36 4.46
N ALA A 194 -13.29 14.44 5.14
CA ALA A 194 -14.72 14.53 5.38
C ALA A 194 -15.09 15.73 6.28
N ALA A 195 -14.31 15.99 7.33
CA ALA A 195 -14.52 17.09 8.25
C ALA A 195 -14.35 18.46 7.56
N ILE A 196 -13.29 18.62 6.76
CA ILE A 196 -13.05 19.84 5.98
C ILE A 196 -14.18 20.06 4.97
N SER A 197 -14.59 19.02 4.25
CA SER A 197 -15.67 19.13 3.27
C SER A 197 -16.97 19.58 3.91
N ARG A 198 -17.36 18.97 5.05
CA ARG A 198 -18.55 19.36 5.81
C ARG A 198 -18.48 20.81 6.31
N TYR A 199 -17.32 21.23 6.80
CA TYR A 199 -17.12 22.61 7.26
C TYR A 199 -17.32 23.63 6.12
N LEU A 200 -16.74 23.36 4.95
CA LEU A 200 -16.88 24.22 3.77
C LEU A 200 -18.32 24.28 3.26
N GLU A 201 -19.02 23.14 3.22
CA GLU A 201 -20.44 23.07 2.83
C GLU A 201 -21.33 23.83 3.82
N ALA A 202 -21.09 23.69 5.13
CA ALA A 202 -21.84 24.43 6.15
C ALA A 202 -21.62 25.94 6.02
N ARG A 203 -20.37 26.37 5.81
CA ARG A 203 -20.03 27.78 5.60
C ARG A 203 -20.71 28.38 4.38
N ALA A 204 -20.80 27.62 3.28
CA ALA A 204 -21.46 28.06 2.04
C ALA A 204 -22.99 28.16 2.14
N ARG A 205 -23.62 27.62 3.19
CA ARG A 205 -25.07 27.74 3.43
C ARG A 205 -25.44 28.95 4.29
N VAL A 206 -24.48 29.50 5.03
CA VAL A 206 -24.71 30.58 6.01
C VAL A 206 -24.27 31.94 5.47
N GLY A 207 -23.34 31.99 4.50
CA GLY A 207 -22.94 33.20 3.79
C GLY A 207 -23.61 33.27 2.42
#